data_AF-A0A1Y1LB64-F1
#
_entry.id   AF-A0A1Y1LB64-F1
#
_cell.length_a   1.000
_cell.length_b   1.000
_cell.length_c   1.000
_cell.angle_alpha   90.00
_cell.angle_beta   90.00
_cell.angle_gamma   90.00
#
_symmetry.space_group_name_H-M   'P 1'
#
loop_
_entity.id
_entity.type
_entity.pdbx_description
1 polymer ?
#
loop_
_entity_poly.entity_id
_entity_poly.type
_entity_poly.pdbx_seq_one_letter_code
_entity_poly.pdbx_strand_id
1 'polypeptide(L)'
;ANCNYKTNHKYHFKEHMLKYTDSKDFKCTNCNYETNNKRYFKRHLLKHIDSKDFKCASCEYKTNNKYHFKRHLLIHADSKDFKCVHCDYGTNSKRNLKGHLLKHTDSKDFKCGDCDYKTNNRNYFKRHQLK
;
A
#
# COMPACT_ATOMS: atom_id res chain seq x y z
N ALA A 1 23.81 -1.58 4.92
CA ALA A 1 22.87 -2.17 3.94
C ALA A 1 23.00 -3.69 4.01
N ASN A 2 22.11 -4.39 4.72
CA ASN A 2 22.07 -5.86 4.67
C ASN A 2 20.61 -6.30 4.74
N CYS A 3 20.07 -6.68 3.59
CA CYS A 3 18.74 -7.26 3.48
C CYS A 3 18.87 -8.57 2.71
N ASN A 4 18.27 -9.63 3.23
CA ASN A 4 18.25 -10.97 2.62
C ASN A 4 17.31 -11.05 1.40
N TYR A 5 17.15 -9.95 0.65
CA TYR A 5 16.30 -9.91 -0.51
C TYR A 5 16.91 -10.72 -1.65
N LYS A 6 16.16 -11.73 -2.11
CA LYS A 6 16.54 -12.60 -3.22
C LYS A 6 15.47 -12.54 -4.29
N THR A 7 15.90 -12.47 -5.54
CA THR A 7 15.04 -12.57 -6.72
C THR A 7 15.85 -13.15 -7.87
N ASN A 8 15.20 -13.92 -8.73
CA ASN A 8 15.73 -14.43 -9.98
C ASN A 8 15.72 -13.37 -11.10
N HIS A 9 15.08 -12.22 -10.90
CA HIS A 9 14.98 -11.16 -11.89
C HIS A 9 15.94 -10.01 -11.57
N LYS A 10 16.98 -9.84 -12.40
CA LYS A 10 17.98 -8.75 -12.28
C LYS A 10 17.33 -7.36 -12.19
N TYR A 11 16.23 -7.14 -12.93
CA TYR A 11 15.48 -5.88 -12.87
C TYR A 11 14.88 -5.61 -11.49
N HIS A 12 14.24 -6.60 -10.86
CA HIS A 12 13.68 -6.45 -9.52
C HIS A 12 14.77 -6.25 -8.46
N PHE A 13 15.93 -6.88 -8.63
CA PHE A 13 17.08 -6.65 -7.76
C PHE A 13 17.56 -5.20 -7.85
N LYS A 14 17.74 -4.68 -9.08
CA LYS A 14 18.09 -3.26 -9.28
C LYS A 14 17.06 -2.32 -8.65
N GLU A 15 15.76 -2.56 -8.87
CA GLU A 15 14.70 -1.76 -8.25
C GLU A 15 14.71 -1.84 -6.71
N HIS A 16 15.07 -2.99 -6.14
CA HIS A 16 15.20 -3.16 -4.70
C HIS A 16 16.36 -2.32 -4.14
N MET A 17 17.52 -2.37 -4.80
CA MET A 17 18.72 -1.66 -4.36
C MET A 17 18.53 -0.14 -4.29
N LEU A 18 17.64 0.43 -5.12
CA LEU A 18 17.28 1.85 -5.08
C LEU A 18 16.76 2.32 -3.70
N LYS A 19 16.27 1.41 -2.84
CA LYS A 19 15.86 1.77 -1.47
C LYS A 19 17.03 2.20 -0.57
N TYR A 20 18.25 1.82 -0.92
CA TYR A 20 19.47 2.14 -0.19
C TYR A 20 20.27 3.25 -0.86
N THR A 21 19.71 3.86 -1.90
CA THR A 21 20.33 4.94 -2.65
C THR A 21 19.63 6.25 -2.29
N ASP A 22 20.40 7.24 -1.84
CA ASP A 22 19.87 8.56 -1.49
C ASP A 22 19.64 9.47 -2.72
N SER A 23 20.18 9.10 -3.88
CA SER A 23 19.89 9.82 -5.13
C SER A 23 18.41 9.71 -5.46
N LYS A 24 17.82 10.82 -5.92
CA LYS A 24 16.44 10.91 -6.40
C LYS A 24 16.43 11.51 -7.80
N ASP A 25 16.64 10.64 -8.78
CA ASP A 25 16.91 11.05 -10.15
C ASP A 25 15.67 11.56 -10.89
N PHE A 26 14.47 11.22 -10.40
CA PHE A 26 13.21 11.66 -11.00
C PHE A 26 12.47 12.63 -10.08
N LYS A 27 12.42 13.90 -10.50
CA LYS A 27 11.76 14.99 -9.79
C LYS A 27 10.52 15.46 -10.55
N CYS A 28 9.41 15.61 -9.85
CA CYS A 28 8.18 16.11 -10.43
C CYS A 28 8.27 17.64 -10.57
N THR A 29 7.89 18.18 -11.72
CA THR A 29 7.84 19.62 -11.96
C THR A 29 6.61 20.27 -11.33
N ASN A 30 5.55 19.50 -11.12
CA ASN A 30 4.25 20.01 -10.69
C ASN A 30 4.06 19.93 -9.15
N CYS A 31 4.98 19.31 -8.42
CA CYS A 31 4.97 19.23 -6.96
C CYS A 31 6.31 18.71 -6.41
N ASN A 32 6.49 18.71 -5.09
CA ASN A 32 7.73 18.31 -4.42
C ASN A 32 7.98 16.78 -4.40
N TYR A 33 7.33 16.00 -5.27
CA TYR A 33 7.52 14.55 -5.30
C TYR A 33 8.80 14.18 -6.05
N GLU A 34 9.62 13.36 -5.42
CA GLU A 34 10.88 12.88 -5.99
C GLU A 34 11.06 11.37 -5.70
N THR A 35 11.65 10.65 -6.64
CA THR A 35 11.98 9.22 -6.49
C THR A 35 13.14 8.83 -7.39
N ASN A 36 13.87 7.77 -7.06
CA ASN A 36 14.83 7.13 -7.97
C ASN A 36 14.22 5.98 -8.78
N ASN A 37 12.95 5.63 -8.52
CA ASN A 37 12.28 4.57 -9.25
C ASN A 37 11.44 5.14 -10.39
N LYS A 38 11.89 4.93 -11.64
CA LYS A 38 11.22 5.39 -12.86
C LYS A 38 9.76 4.91 -12.96
N ARG A 39 9.46 3.68 -12.55
CA ARG A 39 8.09 3.12 -12.59
C ARG A 39 7.19 3.86 -11.60
N TYR A 40 7.69 4.19 -10.42
CA TYR A 40 6.95 4.97 -9.43
C TYR A 40 6.77 6.41 -9.88
N PHE A 41 7.77 7.01 -10.52
CA PHE A 41 7.67 8.34 -11.10
C PHE A 41 6.58 8.41 -12.18
N LYS A 42 6.60 7.51 -13.17
CA LYS A 42 5.56 7.45 -14.21
C LYS A 42 4.16 7.30 -13.61
N ARG A 43 4.01 6.46 -12.60
CA ARG A 43 2.73 6.30 -11.89
C ARG A 43 2.33 7.54 -11.09
N HIS A 44 3.30 8.26 -10.53
CA HIS A 44 3.06 9.52 -9.82
C HIS A 44 2.53 10.58 -10.77
N LEU A 45 3.12 10.73 -11.96
CA LEU A 45 2.71 11.74 -12.95
C LEU A 45 1.23 11.64 -13.32
N LEU A 46 0.66 10.43 -13.27
CA LEU A 46 -0.78 10.24 -13.46
C LEU A 46 -1.61 11.09 -12.49
N LYS A 47 -1.15 11.40 -11.27
CA LYS A 47 -1.89 12.25 -10.34
C LYS A 47 -2.15 13.67 -10.84
N HIS A 48 -1.34 14.16 -11.78
CA HIS A 48 -1.43 15.49 -12.37
C HIS A 48 -2.26 15.52 -13.65
N ILE A 49 -2.80 14.37 -14.06
CA ILE A 49 -3.68 14.25 -15.22
C ILE A 49 -5.12 14.26 -14.71
N ASP A 50 -5.88 15.28 -15.12
CA ASP A 50 -7.27 15.45 -14.70
C ASP A 50 -8.20 14.41 -15.33
N SER A 51 -7.85 13.89 -16.53
CA SER A 51 -8.62 12.82 -17.16
C SER A 51 -8.48 11.51 -16.35
N LYS A 52 -9.64 10.90 -16.08
CA LYS A 52 -9.73 9.60 -15.39
C LYS A 52 -10.29 8.57 -16.35
N ASP A 53 -9.38 7.84 -16.98
CA ASP A 53 -9.71 6.88 -18.04
C ASP A 53 -10.39 5.61 -17.51
N PHE A 54 -10.09 5.22 -16.27
CA PHE A 54 -10.72 4.07 -15.64
C PHE A 54 -11.85 4.52 -14.73
N LYS A 55 -13.09 4.29 -15.17
CA LYS A 55 -14.32 4.61 -14.44
C LYS A 55 -15.01 3.33 -14.00
N CYS A 56 -15.43 3.27 -12.75
CA CYS A 56 -16.20 2.15 -12.25
C CYS A 56 -17.63 2.24 -12.78
N ALA A 57 -18.20 1.11 -13.19
CA ALA A 57 -19.59 1.04 -13.64
C ALA A 57 -20.57 1.02 -12.45
N SER A 58 -20.14 0.50 -11.30
CA SER A 58 -21.00 0.27 -10.13
C SER A 58 -20.98 1.40 -9.10
N CYS A 59 -20.10 2.41 -9.26
CA CYS A 59 -20.04 3.57 -8.37
C CYS A 59 -19.27 4.74 -9.01
N GLU A 60 -19.19 5.88 -8.32
CA GLU A 60 -18.53 7.09 -8.81
C GLU A 60 -16.99 7.03 -8.82
N TYR A 61 -16.38 5.90 -8.43
CA TYR A 61 -14.93 5.78 -8.38
C TYR A 61 -14.29 5.86 -9.76
N LYS A 62 -13.30 6.76 -9.90
CA LYS A 62 -12.56 6.97 -11.15
C LYS A 62 -11.06 7.14 -10.84
N THR A 63 -10.20 6.62 -11.70
CA THR A 63 -8.73 6.79 -11.61
C THR A 63 -8.09 6.66 -12.98
N ASN A 64 -6.88 7.19 -13.15
CA ASN A 64 -6.02 6.94 -14.31
C ASN A 64 -5.00 5.82 -14.07
N ASN A 65 -4.98 5.24 -12.87
CA ASN A 65 -4.08 4.15 -12.52
C ASN A 65 -4.80 2.80 -12.62
N LYS A 66 -4.53 2.05 -13.69
CA LYS A 66 -5.09 0.71 -13.95
C LYS A 66 -4.93 -0.25 -12.78
N TYR A 67 -3.79 -0.21 -12.07
CA TYR A 67 -3.56 -1.08 -10.92
C TYR A 67 -4.49 -0.72 -9.75
N HIS A 68 -4.70 0.57 -9.49
CA HIS A 68 -5.66 1.01 -8.48
C HIS A 68 -7.09 0.67 -8.87
N PHE A 69 -7.43 0.81 -10.16
CA PHE A 69 -8.75 0.45 -10.67
C PHE A 69 -9.04 -1.05 -10.49
N LYS A 70 -8.14 -1.94 -10.91
CA LYS A 70 -8.29 -3.39 -10.70
C LYS A 70 -8.49 -3.73 -9.22
N ARG A 71 -7.70 -3.11 -8.34
CA ARG A 71 -7.84 -3.32 -6.89
C ARG A 71 -9.17 -2.77 -6.36
N HIS A 72 -9.66 -1.65 -6.89
CA HIS A 72 -10.96 -1.11 -6.54
C HIS A 72 -12.08 -2.10 -6.90
N LEU A 73 -12.07 -2.71 -8.10
CA LEU A 73 -13.11 -3.66 -8.50
C LEU A 73 -13.31 -4.82 -7.51
N LEU A 74 -12.28 -5.18 -6.74
CA LEU A 74 -12.38 -6.20 -5.69
C LEU A 74 -13.36 -5.85 -4.56
N ILE A 75 -13.76 -4.58 -4.40
CA ILE A 75 -14.78 -4.18 -3.42
C ILE A 75 -16.20 -4.53 -3.87
N HIS A 76 -16.40 -4.70 -5.18
CA HIS A 76 -17.70 -5.02 -5.78
C HIS A 76 -17.85 -6.51 -6.08
N ALA A 77 -16.79 -7.30 -5.85
CA ALA A 77 -16.85 -8.74 -6.02
C ALA A 77 -17.56 -9.38 -4.82
N ASP A 78 -18.61 -10.17 -5.11
CA ASP A 78 -19.40 -10.88 -4.10
C ASP A 78 -18.63 -12.07 -3.49
N SER A 79 -17.68 -12.63 -4.24
CA SER A 79 -16.77 -13.66 -3.70
C SER A 79 -15.87 -13.06 -2.61
N LYS A 80 -15.39 -13.90 -1.69
CA LYS A 80 -14.37 -13.53 -0.69
C LYS A 80 -13.25 -14.55 -0.74
N ASP A 81 -12.28 -14.30 -1.61
CA ASP A 81 -11.21 -15.26 -1.91
C ASP A 81 -10.28 -15.51 -0.72
N PHE A 82 -10.15 -14.53 0.18
CA PHE A 82 -9.32 -14.62 1.37
C PHE A 82 -10.21 -14.64 2.62
N LYS A 83 -10.29 -15.80 3.27
CA LYS A 83 -11.05 -16.00 4.51
C LYS A 83 -10.13 -16.00 5.72
N CYS A 84 -10.64 -15.47 6.83
CA CYS A 84 -10.00 -15.60 8.14
C CYS A 84 -10.20 -17.03 8.65
N VAL A 85 -9.19 -17.56 9.33
CA VAL A 85 -9.24 -18.90 9.93
C VAL A 85 -9.82 -18.89 11.36
N HIS A 86 -9.98 -17.71 11.96
CA HIS A 86 -10.43 -17.55 13.35
C HIS A 86 -11.85 -16.99 13.48
N CYS A 87 -12.46 -16.52 12.39
CA CYS A 87 -13.83 -15.99 12.39
C CYS A 87 -14.39 -15.89 10.95
N ASP A 88 -15.66 -15.48 10.80
CA ASP A 88 -16.35 -15.39 9.50
C ASP A 88 -15.91 -14.23 8.60
N TYR A 89 -14.87 -13.49 8.98
CA TYR A 89 -14.36 -12.41 8.17
C TYR A 89 -13.76 -12.94 6.86
N GLY A 90 -14.15 -12.36 5.73
CA GLY A 90 -13.55 -12.63 4.44
C GLY A 90 -13.43 -11.36 3.58
N THR A 91 -12.47 -11.35 2.66
CA THR A 91 -12.15 -10.22 1.79
C THR A 91 -11.48 -10.67 0.49
N ASN A 92 -11.54 -9.86 -0.56
CA ASN A 92 -10.79 -10.08 -1.80
C ASN A 92 -9.40 -9.44 -1.79
N SER A 93 -9.00 -8.82 -0.68
CA SER A 93 -7.71 -8.16 -0.54
C SER A 93 -6.84 -8.89 0.48
N LYS A 94 -5.78 -9.55 0.01
CA LYS A 94 -4.77 -10.18 0.88
C LYS A 94 -4.18 -9.20 1.92
N ARG A 95 -4.02 -7.93 1.54
CA ARG A 95 -3.57 -6.87 2.46
C ARG A 95 -4.59 -6.65 3.59
N ASN A 96 -5.87 -6.64 3.27
CA ASN A 96 -6.92 -6.45 4.26
C ASN A 96 -7.01 -7.65 5.19
N LEU A 97 -6.92 -8.88 4.67
CA LEU A 97 -6.86 -10.09 5.50
C LEU A 97 -5.67 -10.03 6.46
N LYS A 98 -4.46 -9.71 5.97
CA LYS A 98 -3.27 -9.59 6.82
C LYS A 98 -3.46 -8.57 7.94
N GLY A 99 -4.05 -7.41 7.64
CA GLY A 99 -4.36 -6.40 8.64
C GLY A 99 -5.46 -6.82 9.63
N HIS A 100 -6.44 -7.61 9.16
CA HIS A 100 -7.48 -8.20 10.00
C HIS A 100 -6.90 -9.23 10.97
N LEU A 101 -6.00 -10.11 10.51
CA LEU A 101 -5.41 -11.17 11.33
C LEU A 101 -4.66 -10.62 12.56
N LEU A 102 -4.16 -9.39 12.49
CA LEU A 102 -3.56 -8.72 13.65
C LEU A 102 -4.56 -8.56 14.81
N LYS A 103 -5.87 -8.51 14.56
CA LYS A 103 -6.88 -8.46 15.63
C LYS A 103 -6.93 -9.74 16.47
N HIS A 104 -6.51 -10.87 15.89
CA HIS A 104 -6.44 -12.18 16.55
C HIS A 104 -5.07 -12.45 17.18
N THR A 105 -4.18 -11.46 17.19
CA THR A 105 -2.87 -11.56 17.81
C THR A 105 -2.86 -10.75 19.10
N ASP A 106 -2.48 -11.38 20.21
CA ASP A 106 -2.41 -10.73 21.52
C ASP A 106 -1.18 -9.82 21.68
N SER A 107 -0.16 -10.00 20.83
CA SER A 107 1.00 -9.11 20.82
C SER A 107 0.56 -7.70 20.43
N LYS A 108 1.01 -6.69 21.18
CA LYS A 108 0.80 -5.27 20.89
C LYS A 108 2.16 -4.59 20.77
N ASP A 109 2.75 -4.75 19.58
CA ASP A 109 4.14 -4.36 19.29
C ASP A 109 4.33 -2.84 19.25
N PHE A 110 3.27 -2.07 19.02
CA PHE A 110 3.31 -0.60 19.02
C PHE A 110 2.65 -0.06 20.29
N LYS A 111 3.44 0.62 21.12
CA LYS A 111 3.02 1.23 22.38
C LYS A 111 3.28 2.74 22.31
N CYS A 112 2.31 3.54 22.73
CA CYS A 112 2.49 4.98 22.86
C CYS A 112 3.38 5.27 24.07
N GLY A 113 4.25 6.27 23.96
CA GLY A 113 5.07 6.75 25.08
C GLY A 113 4.29 7.65 26.03
N ASP A 114 3.28 8.35 25.51
CA ASP A 114 2.58 9.42 26.22
C ASP A 114 1.23 8.99 26.82
N CYS A 115 0.79 7.75 26.54
CA CYS A 115 -0.43 7.18 27.13
C CYS A 115 -0.45 5.65 27.03
N ASP A 116 -1.47 5.02 27.61
CA ASP A 116 -1.63 3.55 27.63
C ASP A 116 -2.06 2.92 26.29
N TYR A 117 -2.13 3.69 25.20
CA TYR A 117 -2.54 3.17 23.89
C TYR A 117 -1.54 2.17 23.32
N LYS A 118 -2.01 0.97 22.98
CA LYS A 118 -1.21 -0.11 22.42
C LYS A 118 -1.95 -0.81 21.29
N THR A 119 -1.25 -1.14 20.20
CA THR A 119 -1.79 -1.86 19.05
C THR A 119 -0.70 -2.66 18.34
N ASN A 120 -1.06 -3.69 17.59
CA ASN A 120 -0.16 -4.37 16.64
C ASN A 120 -0.31 -3.83 15.21
N ASN A 121 -1.22 -2.89 14.97
CA ASN A 121 -1.40 -2.29 13.66
C ASN A 121 -0.66 -0.95 13.57
N ARG A 122 0.46 -0.95 12.84
CA ARG A 122 1.29 0.25 12.62
C ARG A 122 0.50 1.46 12.11
N ASN A 123 -0.51 1.26 11.26
CA ASN A 123 -1.29 2.39 10.72
C ASN A 123 -2.21 3.00 11.78
N TYR A 124 -2.80 2.18 12.64
CA TYR A 124 -3.59 2.67 13.79
C TYR A 124 -2.69 3.39 14.79
N PHE A 125 -1.50 2.86 15.04
CA PHE A 125 -0.50 3.53 15.88
C PHE A 125 -0.12 4.91 15.34
N LYS A 126 0.29 5.00 14.06
CA LYS A 126 0.61 6.29 13.43
C LYS A 126 -0.54 7.29 13.50
N ARG A 127 -1.78 6.84 13.27
CA ARG A 127 -2.95 7.70 13.38
C ARG A 127 -3.19 8.18 14.81
N HIS A 128 -2.91 7.34 15.80
CA HIS A 128 -2.98 7.73 17.21
C HIS A 128 -1.92 8.77 17.55
N GLN A 129 -0.68 8.64 17.06
CA GLN A 129 0.39 9.63 17.30
C GLN A 129 0.19 10.99 16.62
N LEU A 130 -0.73 11.07 15.65
CA LEU A 130 -1.09 12.32 14.97
C LEU A 130 -2.30 13.02 15.62
N LYS A 131 -2.87 12.42 16.68
CA LYS A 131 -3.89 13.02 17.53
C LYS A 131 -3.20 13.63 18.74
#